data_AF-A0A7S2P2U9-F1
#
_entry.id   AF-A0A7S2P2U9-F1
#
_cell.length_a   1.000
_cell.length_b   1.000
_cell.length_c   1.000
_cell.angle_alpha   90.00
_cell.angle_beta   90.00
_cell.angle_gamma   90.00
#
_symmetry.space_group_name_H-M   'P 1'
#
loop_
_entity.id
_entity.type
_entity.pdbx_description
1 polymer ?
#
loop_
_entity_poly.entity_id
_entity_poly.type
_entity_poly.pdbx_seq_one_letter_code
_entity_poly.pdbx_strand_id
1 'polypeptide(L)'
;MRTTIIPLFYFILHILLLTHESIHVNALEAQWTPNEEEGAGPLPLSMKQRQELLQLDQAIAQSPDPQATLEKVAQSNNMSAQELGDMLMRNRMDLQQQGSGGGVGVGGSRLKAVGNVLIALLFQLVRYARANPQRFGVVAGCLFMILWMVYTAPRTGCVISKSRGILSSGHSSLFIPPKAYVSHYLSNINSAAKSASSHKDAFGCTRRIGDVVRDFDENGFTVEKKTPKEVSMSVTARKALSLDALFSMGDDDDDDYDEDDGDAVAAEREYITSLAFDSALSILSARRFSEYTPDTIRFQGASVSSLKAAARRRALGGASGGGECAAIVMKSLGTRWGLQPLKTSYEEDMETSRAVAFHTMKGGHFDGEMRFSIERKSSTDDEGDEEDGVIVSVSLCIPRKGRKIKKKLAKKLVTCLASSIATSATSEARKTVARQQQSKSYKDKIAGFANERRTERALQNEKLEDMAADRRRKWRRKGSGSYRPSGMRIDGSPKFGS
;
A
#
# COMPACT_ATOMS: atom_id res chain seq x y z
N MET A 1 -9.68 -51.46 -17.94
CA MET A 1 -8.77 -50.40 -17.42
C MET A 1 -9.35 -48.99 -17.42
N ARG A 2 -10.34 -48.63 -18.28
CA ARG A 2 -10.89 -47.25 -18.35
C ARG A 2 -11.83 -46.85 -17.19
N THR A 3 -12.39 -47.79 -16.44
CA THR A 3 -13.40 -47.50 -15.40
C THR A 3 -12.85 -47.13 -14.02
N THR A 4 -11.57 -47.41 -13.72
CA THR A 4 -10.96 -47.11 -12.40
C THR A 4 -10.07 -45.86 -12.38
N ILE A 5 -9.70 -45.32 -13.55
CA ILE A 5 -8.93 -44.07 -13.64
C ILE A 5 -9.84 -42.86 -13.40
N ILE A 6 -11.09 -42.94 -13.84
CA ILE A 6 -12.10 -41.89 -13.68
C ILE A 6 -12.33 -41.53 -12.20
N PRO A 7 -12.60 -42.45 -11.26
CA PRO A 7 -12.81 -42.10 -9.86
C PRO A 7 -11.55 -41.59 -9.16
N LEU A 8 -10.35 -42.06 -9.52
CA LEU A 8 -9.10 -41.52 -8.98
C LEU A 8 -8.85 -40.10 -9.47
N PHE A 9 -9.13 -39.83 -10.74
CA PHE A 9 -9.05 -38.49 -11.30
C PHE A 9 -10.09 -37.56 -10.66
N TYR A 10 -11.33 -38.01 -10.47
CA TYR A 10 -12.35 -37.25 -9.74
C TYR A 10 -11.96 -37.03 -8.29
N PHE A 11 -11.33 -37.99 -7.60
CA PHE A 11 -10.89 -37.84 -6.21
C PHE A 11 -9.72 -36.84 -6.08
N ILE A 12 -8.74 -36.91 -6.98
CA ILE A 12 -7.64 -35.93 -7.03
C ILE A 12 -8.15 -34.55 -7.43
N LEU A 13 -9.09 -34.48 -8.39
CA LEU A 13 -9.78 -33.26 -8.78
C LEU A 13 -10.64 -32.70 -7.63
N HIS A 14 -11.27 -33.55 -6.81
CA HIS A 14 -12.04 -33.14 -5.64
C HIS A 14 -11.14 -32.64 -4.52
N ILE A 15 -10.01 -33.29 -4.24
CA ILE A 15 -9.02 -32.78 -3.28
C ILE A 15 -8.40 -31.48 -3.79
N LEU A 16 -8.13 -31.37 -5.10
CA LEU A 16 -7.67 -30.12 -5.71
C LEU A 16 -8.76 -29.04 -5.65
N LEU A 17 -10.04 -29.35 -5.90
CA LEU A 17 -11.15 -28.40 -5.80
C LEU A 17 -11.41 -28.00 -4.34
N LEU A 18 -11.35 -28.91 -3.37
CA LEU A 18 -11.48 -28.63 -1.93
C LEU A 18 -10.28 -27.85 -1.36
N THR A 19 -9.12 -27.91 -2.02
CA THR A 19 -7.95 -27.08 -1.68
C THR A 19 -7.85 -25.80 -2.53
N HIS A 20 -8.67 -25.69 -3.59
CA HIS A 20 -8.76 -24.55 -4.49
C HIS A 20 -9.99 -23.67 -4.22
N GLU A 21 -11.00 -24.19 -3.53
CA GLU A 21 -11.77 -23.42 -2.57
C GLU A 21 -10.76 -23.00 -1.52
N SER A 22 -10.19 -21.82 -1.78
CA SER A 22 -9.45 -21.04 -0.82
C SER A 22 -10.06 -21.27 0.55
N ILE A 23 -9.23 -21.75 1.47
CA ILE A 23 -9.28 -21.23 2.83
C ILE A 23 -9.11 -19.72 2.60
N HIS A 24 -10.23 -19.05 2.33
CA HIS A 24 -10.44 -17.70 2.76
C HIS A 24 -10.19 -17.82 4.24
N VAL A 25 -8.94 -17.57 4.64
CA VAL A 25 -8.71 -16.80 5.83
C VAL A 25 -9.41 -15.49 5.49
N ASN A 26 -10.72 -15.48 5.68
CA ASN A 26 -11.40 -14.30 6.11
C ASN A 26 -10.56 -13.93 7.33
N ALA A 27 -9.63 -12.99 7.15
CA ALA A 27 -9.47 -12.01 8.19
C ALA A 27 -10.91 -11.67 8.54
N LEU A 28 -11.33 -12.00 9.75
CA LEU A 28 -12.54 -11.42 10.31
C LEU A 28 -12.29 -9.92 10.24
N GLU A 29 -12.62 -9.32 9.10
CA GLU A 29 -13.04 -7.94 9.04
C GLU A 29 -14.31 -7.96 9.88
N ALA A 30 -14.14 -7.55 11.14
CA ALA A 30 -15.25 -7.26 12.01
C ALA A 30 -16.04 -6.15 11.31
N GLN A 31 -17.04 -6.56 10.53
CA GLN A 31 -18.01 -5.67 9.95
C GLN A 31 -18.85 -5.19 11.11
N TRP A 32 -18.68 -3.91 11.45
CA TRP A 32 -19.44 -3.23 12.47
C TRP A 32 -20.89 -3.15 12.01
N THR A 33 -21.78 -3.89 12.66
CA THR A 33 -23.20 -3.55 12.71
C THR A 33 -23.37 -2.53 13.85
N PRO A 34 -23.75 -1.27 13.54
CA PRO A 34 -24.21 -0.35 14.57
C PRO A 34 -25.36 -1.02 15.33
N ASN A 35 -25.31 -0.99 16.66
CA ASN A 35 -26.44 -1.44 17.46
C ASN A 35 -27.46 -0.30 17.46
N GLU A 36 -28.67 -0.55 16.93
CA GLU A 36 -29.77 0.43 16.90
C GLU A 36 -30.45 0.57 18.29
N GLU A 37 -29.99 -0.14 19.31
CA GLU A 37 -30.48 0.04 20.69
C GLU A 37 -29.77 1.23 21.38
N GLU A 38 -30.47 2.36 21.39
CA GLU A 38 -30.15 3.53 22.22
C GLU A 38 -30.01 3.13 23.70
N GLY A 39 -28.79 3.25 24.24
CA GLY A 39 -28.56 3.17 25.69
C GLY A 39 -27.33 2.37 26.13
N ALA A 40 -26.63 1.70 25.22
CA ALA A 40 -25.48 0.88 25.55
C ALA A 40 -24.20 1.37 24.88
N GLY A 41 -23.32 2.02 25.64
CA GLY A 41 -21.99 2.41 25.15
C GLY A 41 -21.21 1.22 24.56
N PRO A 42 -20.29 1.46 23.61
CA PRO A 42 -19.55 0.41 22.92
C PRO A 42 -18.70 -0.41 23.89
N LEU A 43 -18.78 -1.74 23.79
CA LEU A 43 -17.92 -2.67 24.53
C LEU A 43 -16.43 -2.41 24.22
N PRO A 44 -15.52 -2.66 25.18
CA PRO A 44 -14.10 -2.43 24.99
C PRO A 44 -13.53 -3.25 23.82
N LEU A 45 -12.76 -2.56 22.97
CA LEU A 45 -12.42 -2.98 21.61
C LEU A 45 -11.30 -4.03 21.52
N SER A 46 -10.54 -4.27 22.59
CA SER A 46 -9.42 -5.21 22.53
C SER A 46 -9.78 -6.59 23.08
N MET A 47 -9.37 -7.66 22.39
CA MET A 47 -9.52 -9.05 22.86
C MET A 47 -8.89 -9.28 24.24
N LYS A 48 -7.85 -8.49 24.57
CA LYS A 48 -7.20 -8.53 25.89
C LYS A 48 -8.15 -8.04 26.99
N GLN A 49 -8.81 -6.91 26.78
CA GLN A 49 -9.82 -6.38 27.72
C GLN A 49 -11.01 -7.34 27.87
N ARG A 50 -11.44 -8.00 26.78
CA ARG A 50 -12.49 -9.03 26.83
C ARG A 50 -12.08 -10.23 27.69
N GLN A 51 -10.82 -10.66 27.61
CA GLN A 51 -10.28 -11.74 28.46
C GLN A 51 -10.14 -11.31 29.92
N GLU A 52 -9.75 -10.07 30.19
CA GLU A 52 -9.67 -9.51 31.55
C GLU A 52 -11.06 -9.44 32.20
N LEU A 53 -12.08 -9.00 31.46
CA LEU A 53 -13.47 -9.02 31.93
C LEU A 53 -13.99 -10.44 32.22
N LEU A 54 -13.58 -11.44 31.43
CA LEU A 54 -13.96 -12.83 31.68
C LEU A 54 -13.26 -13.40 32.92
N GLN A 55 -12.01 -13.04 33.17
CA GLN A 55 -11.31 -13.41 34.42
C GLN A 55 -11.97 -12.75 35.63
N LEU A 56 -12.40 -11.50 35.49
CA LEU A 56 -13.12 -10.77 36.54
C LEU A 56 -14.46 -11.44 36.88
N ASP A 57 -15.24 -11.81 35.86
CA ASP A 57 -16.50 -12.56 36.01
C ASP A 57 -16.29 -13.90 36.77
N GLN A 58 -15.25 -14.66 36.40
CA GLN A 58 -14.90 -15.89 37.10
C GLN A 58 -14.48 -15.66 38.55
N ALA A 59 -13.70 -14.60 38.81
CA ALA A 59 -13.27 -14.24 40.16
C ALA A 59 -14.44 -13.83 41.05
N ILE A 60 -15.41 -13.07 40.50
CA ILE A 60 -16.64 -12.69 41.22
C ILE A 60 -17.46 -13.94 41.53
N ALA A 61 -17.66 -14.83 40.55
CA ALA A 61 -18.45 -16.06 40.73
C ALA A 61 -17.83 -17.06 41.72
N GLN A 62 -16.50 -17.07 41.87
CA GLN A 62 -15.76 -17.93 42.81
C GLN A 62 -15.60 -17.30 44.19
N SER A 63 -15.96 -16.03 44.37
CA SER A 63 -15.84 -15.37 45.66
C SER A 63 -16.89 -15.90 46.67
N PRO A 64 -16.58 -15.91 47.97
CA PRO A 64 -17.53 -16.36 49.00
C PRO A 64 -18.82 -15.51 49.05
N ASP A 65 -18.74 -14.25 48.61
CA ASP A 65 -19.87 -13.33 48.47
C ASP A 65 -19.77 -12.58 47.12
N PRO A 66 -20.37 -13.13 46.05
CA PRO A 66 -20.32 -12.55 44.70
C PRO A 66 -20.90 -11.14 44.63
N GLN A 67 -21.93 -10.85 45.44
CA GLN A 67 -22.66 -9.59 45.38
C GLN A 67 -21.81 -8.46 45.98
N ALA A 68 -21.25 -8.68 47.17
CA ALA A 68 -20.34 -7.73 47.79
C ALA A 68 -19.05 -7.52 46.97
N THR A 69 -18.55 -8.58 46.33
CA THR A 69 -17.36 -8.50 45.48
C THR A 69 -17.63 -7.69 44.21
N LEU A 70 -18.79 -7.88 43.58
CA LEU A 70 -19.21 -7.11 42.40
C LEU A 70 -19.40 -5.63 42.73
N GLU A 71 -20.05 -5.30 43.86
CA GLU A 71 -20.20 -3.92 44.33
C GLU A 71 -18.84 -3.24 44.59
N LYS A 72 -17.91 -3.94 45.24
CA LYS A 72 -16.56 -3.42 45.53
C LYS A 72 -15.78 -3.15 44.26
N VAL A 73 -15.86 -4.05 43.28
CA VAL A 73 -15.18 -3.89 41.98
C VAL A 73 -15.79 -2.75 41.19
N ALA A 74 -17.13 -2.64 41.17
CA ALA A 74 -17.83 -1.55 40.50
C ALA A 74 -17.45 -0.18 41.11
N GLN A 75 -17.45 -0.08 42.45
CA GLN A 75 -17.05 1.13 43.16
C GLN A 75 -15.60 1.52 42.86
N SER A 76 -14.68 0.55 42.77
CA SER A 76 -13.28 0.82 42.43
C SER A 76 -13.08 1.36 41.00
N ASN A 77 -14.04 1.12 40.10
CA ASN A 77 -14.01 1.56 38.72
C ASN A 77 -14.96 2.75 38.44
N ASN A 78 -15.50 3.39 39.48
CA ASN A 78 -16.45 4.51 39.38
C ASN A 78 -17.68 4.19 38.52
N MET A 79 -18.16 2.95 38.55
CA MET A 79 -19.37 2.50 37.84
C MET A 79 -20.37 1.87 38.80
N SER A 80 -21.64 1.82 38.41
CA SER A 80 -22.65 1.15 39.22
C SER A 80 -22.50 -0.37 39.15
N ALA A 81 -22.91 -1.07 40.22
CA ALA A 81 -22.91 -2.53 40.25
C ALA A 81 -23.73 -3.13 39.09
N GLN A 82 -24.88 -2.52 38.78
CA GLN A 82 -25.74 -2.94 37.68
C GLN A 82 -25.05 -2.79 36.31
N GLU A 83 -24.37 -1.66 36.07
CA GLU A 83 -23.65 -1.40 34.83
C GLU A 83 -22.48 -2.38 34.61
N LEU A 84 -21.73 -2.72 35.67
CA LEU A 84 -20.69 -3.75 35.59
C LEU A 84 -21.30 -5.13 35.32
N GLY A 85 -22.40 -5.47 35.97
CA GLY A 85 -23.13 -6.73 35.74
C GLY A 85 -23.58 -6.88 34.29
N ASP A 86 -24.16 -5.82 33.72
CA ASP A 86 -24.61 -5.78 32.33
C ASP A 86 -23.43 -5.90 31.35
N MET A 87 -22.29 -5.27 31.67
CA MET A 87 -21.07 -5.38 30.86
C MET A 87 -20.49 -6.80 30.85
N LEU A 88 -20.46 -7.47 32.01
CA LEU A 88 -20.01 -8.86 32.12
C LEU A 88 -20.96 -9.81 31.39
N MET A 89 -22.28 -9.62 31.51
CA MET A 89 -23.28 -10.42 30.83
C MET A 89 -23.18 -10.27 29.31
N ARG A 90 -23.05 -9.03 28.80
CA ARG A 90 -22.85 -8.77 27.37
C ARG A 90 -21.57 -9.39 26.84
N ASN A 91 -20.44 -9.26 27.55
CA ASN A 91 -19.19 -9.90 27.14
C ASN A 91 -19.31 -11.44 27.11
N ARG A 92 -20.06 -12.03 28.05
CA ARG A 92 -20.35 -13.48 28.05
C ARG A 92 -21.19 -13.87 26.83
N MET A 93 -22.24 -13.11 26.50
CA MET A 93 -23.05 -13.35 25.30
C MET A 93 -22.24 -13.17 24.01
N ASP A 94 -21.43 -12.12 23.90
CA ASP A 94 -20.57 -11.85 22.75
C ASP A 94 -19.53 -12.96 22.55
N LEU A 95 -18.85 -13.41 23.61
CA LEU A 95 -17.91 -14.52 23.53
C LEU A 95 -18.62 -15.84 23.23
N GLN A 96 -19.86 -16.02 23.68
CA GLN A 96 -20.66 -17.19 23.34
C GLN A 96 -21.12 -17.16 21.89
N GLN A 97 -21.50 -16.00 21.33
CA GLN A 97 -21.83 -15.85 19.91
C GLN A 97 -20.59 -15.99 19.02
N GLN A 98 -19.46 -15.42 19.43
CA GLN A 98 -18.18 -15.57 18.75
C GLN A 98 -17.64 -17.02 18.87
N GLY A 99 -17.96 -17.71 19.97
CA GLY A 99 -17.66 -19.12 20.24
C GLY A 99 -18.68 -20.11 19.69
N SER A 100 -19.88 -19.67 19.29
CA SER A 100 -20.95 -20.51 18.73
C SER A 100 -20.65 -20.94 17.29
N GLY A 101 -19.64 -20.33 16.65
CA GLY A 101 -19.01 -20.84 15.42
C GLY A 101 -17.75 -21.68 15.64
N GLY A 102 -17.33 -21.89 16.89
CA GLY A 102 -16.05 -22.53 17.20
C GLY A 102 -15.92 -22.89 18.67
N GLY A 103 -16.52 -24.03 19.04
CA GLY A 103 -16.55 -24.54 20.40
C GLY A 103 -15.22 -24.43 21.14
N VAL A 104 -15.25 -23.66 22.23
CA VAL A 104 -14.23 -23.64 23.28
C VAL A 104 -14.48 -24.88 24.15
N GLY A 105 -13.92 -26.00 23.71
CA GLY A 105 -13.97 -27.27 24.41
C GLY A 105 -12.73 -28.10 24.07
N VAL A 106 -11.71 -28.00 24.95
CA VAL A 106 -10.60 -28.94 25.09
C VAL A 106 -9.66 -29.05 23.88
N GLY A 107 -8.47 -28.45 24.02
CA GLY A 107 -7.34 -28.51 23.07
C GLY A 107 -6.76 -29.89 22.74
N GLY A 108 -7.49 -30.99 22.99
CA GLY A 108 -7.15 -32.36 22.59
C GLY A 108 -8.02 -32.93 21.46
N SER A 109 -9.18 -32.33 21.14
CA SER A 109 -10.14 -32.93 20.19
C SER A 109 -9.68 -32.83 18.73
N ARG A 110 -9.12 -31.68 18.32
CA ARG A 110 -8.63 -31.49 16.93
C ARG A 110 -7.42 -32.38 16.62
N LEU A 111 -6.50 -32.53 17.57
CA LEU A 111 -5.35 -33.44 17.42
C LEU A 111 -5.80 -34.90 17.37
N LYS A 112 -6.78 -35.30 18.20
CA LYS A 112 -7.36 -36.66 18.14
C LYS A 112 -8.13 -36.90 16.83
N ALA A 113 -8.90 -35.92 16.36
CA ALA A 113 -9.61 -36.02 15.08
C ALA A 113 -8.64 -36.16 13.90
N VAL A 114 -7.59 -35.36 13.85
CA VAL A 114 -6.53 -35.47 12.84
C VAL A 114 -5.81 -36.82 12.95
N GLY A 115 -5.52 -37.29 14.17
CA GLY A 115 -4.93 -38.61 14.41
C GLY A 115 -5.81 -39.74 13.89
N ASN A 116 -7.12 -39.71 14.17
CA ASN A 116 -8.07 -40.71 13.69
C ASN A 116 -8.19 -40.72 12.16
N VAL A 117 -8.18 -39.54 11.53
CA VAL A 117 -8.15 -39.43 10.06
C VAL A 117 -6.87 -40.05 9.51
N LEU A 118 -5.70 -39.76 10.09
CA LEU A 118 -4.42 -40.33 9.66
C LEU A 118 -4.38 -41.86 9.80
N ILE A 119 -4.90 -42.41 10.91
CA ILE A 119 -4.97 -43.86 11.12
C ILE A 119 -5.90 -44.51 10.09
N ALA A 120 -7.09 -43.94 9.85
CA ALA A 120 -8.02 -44.44 8.85
C ALA A 120 -7.41 -44.42 7.44
N LEU A 121 -6.68 -43.35 7.11
CA LEU A 121 -5.99 -43.18 5.83
C LEU A 121 -4.86 -44.22 5.67
N LEU A 122 -4.10 -44.48 6.74
CA LEU A 122 -3.07 -45.52 6.76
C LEU A 122 -3.68 -46.92 6.56
N PHE A 123 -4.80 -47.21 7.23
CA PHE A 123 -5.51 -48.48 7.08
C PHE A 123 -6.01 -48.70 5.64
N GLN A 124 -6.54 -47.65 5.02
CA GLN A 124 -6.96 -47.69 3.62
C GLN A 124 -5.78 -47.86 2.66
N LEU A 125 -4.64 -47.20 2.92
CA LEU A 125 -3.41 -47.38 2.15
C LEU A 125 -2.89 -48.82 2.21
N VAL A 126 -2.89 -49.45 3.40
CA VAL A 126 -2.47 -50.85 3.57
C VAL A 126 -3.41 -51.80 2.84
N ARG A 127 -4.73 -51.57 2.94
CA ARG A 127 -5.73 -52.37 2.22
C ARG A 127 -5.56 -52.24 0.71
N TYR A 128 -5.31 -51.02 0.22
CA TYR A 128 -5.05 -50.76 -1.20
C TYR A 128 -3.74 -51.40 -1.68
N ALA A 129 -2.67 -51.35 -0.87
CA ALA A 129 -1.37 -51.96 -1.16
C ALA A 129 -1.49 -53.47 -1.41
N ARG A 130 -2.27 -54.16 -0.57
CA ARG A 130 -2.53 -55.60 -0.70
C ARG A 130 -3.35 -55.94 -1.95
N ALA A 131 -4.33 -55.10 -2.29
CA ALA A 131 -5.20 -55.35 -3.44
C ALA A 131 -4.55 -54.99 -4.79
N ASN A 132 -3.67 -53.98 -4.83
CA ASN A 132 -3.10 -53.43 -6.07
C ASN A 132 -1.61 -53.05 -5.92
N PRO A 133 -0.69 -54.03 -5.76
CA PRO A 133 0.71 -53.75 -5.45
C PRO A 133 1.44 -52.93 -6.53
N GLN A 134 1.12 -53.18 -7.81
CA GLN A 134 1.74 -52.46 -8.93
C GLN A 134 1.34 -50.97 -9.00
N ARG A 135 0.16 -50.61 -8.48
CA ARG A 135 -0.36 -49.22 -8.51
C ARG A 135 -0.15 -48.47 -7.21
N PHE A 136 0.10 -49.20 -6.12
CA PHE A 136 0.31 -48.63 -4.79
C PHE A 136 1.41 -47.56 -4.79
N GLY A 137 2.53 -47.79 -5.46
CA GLY A 137 3.62 -46.81 -5.53
C GLY A 137 3.19 -45.45 -6.09
N VAL A 138 2.34 -45.44 -7.12
CA VAL A 138 1.82 -44.19 -7.71
C VAL A 138 0.87 -43.49 -6.74
N VAL A 139 -0.06 -44.23 -6.13
CA VAL A 139 -1.03 -43.66 -5.18
C VAL A 139 -0.33 -43.13 -3.92
N ALA A 140 0.60 -43.90 -3.36
CA ALA A 140 1.41 -43.48 -2.22
C ALA A 140 2.27 -42.26 -2.54
N GLY A 141 2.88 -42.22 -3.74
CA GLY A 141 3.63 -41.07 -4.23
C GLY A 141 2.75 -39.81 -4.36
N CYS A 142 1.56 -39.92 -4.95
CA CYS A 142 0.61 -38.82 -5.06
C CYS A 142 0.18 -38.30 -3.68
N LEU A 143 -0.13 -39.19 -2.75
CA LEU A 143 -0.55 -38.84 -1.40
C LEU A 143 0.59 -38.18 -0.61
N PHE A 144 1.81 -38.70 -0.73
CA PHE A 144 3.00 -38.07 -0.15
C PHE A 144 3.19 -36.66 -0.71
N MET A 145 3.02 -36.46 -2.02
CA MET A 145 3.08 -35.13 -2.64
C MET A 145 1.99 -34.19 -2.13
N ILE A 146 0.77 -34.68 -1.90
CA ILE A 146 -0.33 -33.88 -1.30
C ILE A 146 0.04 -33.48 0.13
N LEU A 147 0.47 -34.42 0.97
CA LEU A 147 0.89 -34.14 2.35
C LEU A 147 2.07 -33.15 2.38
N TRP A 148 3.03 -33.33 1.49
CA TRP A 148 4.15 -32.41 1.31
C TRP A 148 3.68 -31.01 0.92
N MET A 149 2.72 -30.87 -0.01
CA MET A 149 2.13 -29.58 -0.37
C MET A 149 1.39 -28.95 0.80
N VAL A 150 0.57 -29.69 1.54
CA VAL A 150 -0.16 -29.20 2.72
C VAL A 150 0.80 -28.70 3.81
N TYR A 151 1.91 -29.40 4.03
CA TYR A 151 2.93 -29.00 5.00
C TYR A 151 3.75 -27.78 4.54
N THR A 152 4.11 -27.71 3.26
CA THR A 152 5.01 -26.67 2.73
C THR A 152 4.28 -25.40 2.29
N ALA A 153 3.04 -25.48 1.83
CA ALA A 153 2.24 -24.32 1.40
C ALA A 153 2.15 -23.21 2.45
N PRO A 154 1.78 -23.46 3.73
CA PRO A 154 1.68 -22.39 4.73
C PRO A 154 3.05 -21.84 5.17
N ARG A 155 4.15 -22.52 4.84
CA ARG A 155 5.50 -22.12 5.25
C ARG A 155 6.27 -21.38 4.16
N THR A 156 6.12 -21.80 2.90
CA THR A 156 6.91 -21.30 1.77
C THR A 156 6.07 -20.91 0.56
N GLY A 157 4.77 -21.22 0.56
CA GLY A 157 3.93 -21.12 -0.62
C GLY A 157 4.17 -22.25 -1.63
N CYS A 158 4.83 -23.34 -1.24
CA CYS A 158 5.29 -24.42 -2.13
C CYS A 158 6.19 -23.87 -3.26
N VAL A 159 7.42 -23.54 -2.90
CA VAL A 159 8.43 -23.01 -3.83
C VAL A 159 8.82 -24.07 -4.85
N ILE A 160 8.58 -23.77 -6.12
CA ILE A 160 8.88 -24.65 -7.26
C ILE A 160 10.31 -24.44 -7.72
N SER A 161 10.76 -23.18 -7.75
CA SER A 161 12.10 -22.82 -8.19
C SER A 161 12.65 -21.72 -7.31
N LYS A 162 13.91 -21.88 -6.86
CA LYS A 162 14.61 -20.84 -6.08
C LYS A 162 15.40 -19.87 -6.94
N SER A 163 15.81 -20.32 -8.12
CA SER A 163 16.65 -19.62 -9.08
C SER A 163 16.11 -19.85 -10.49
N ARG A 164 16.77 -19.24 -11.48
CA ARG A 164 16.50 -19.55 -12.89
C ARG A 164 16.79 -21.03 -13.15
N GLY A 165 15.86 -21.71 -13.82
CA GLY A 165 15.98 -23.09 -14.25
C GLY A 165 15.09 -23.36 -15.47
N ILE A 166 14.91 -24.63 -15.81
CA ILE A 166 14.08 -25.03 -16.97
C ILE A 166 12.61 -24.66 -16.75
N LEU A 167 12.13 -24.73 -15.49
CA LEU A 167 10.72 -24.55 -15.14
C LEU A 167 10.33 -23.10 -14.81
N SER A 168 11.29 -22.23 -14.49
CA SER A 168 11.00 -20.84 -14.15
C SER A 168 12.18 -19.90 -14.43
N SER A 169 11.86 -18.66 -14.79
CA SER A 169 12.84 -17.59 -14.99
C SER A 169 13.42 -17.03 -13.69
N GLY A 170 12.85 -17.36 -12.53
CA GLY A 170 13.23 -16.82 -11.22
C GLY A 170 12.59 -17.57 -10.04
N HIS A 171 12.57 -16.93 -8.89
CA HIS A 171 12.03 -17.50 -7.65
C HIS A 171 10.50 -17.60 -7.70
N SER A 172 9.93 -18.80 -7.80
CA SER A 172 8.49 -19.00 -8.00
C SER A 172 7.88 -19.96 -7.00
N SER A 173 6.63 -19.68 -6.62
CA SER A 173 5.82 -20.49 -5.73
C SER A 173 4.44 -20.77 -6.32
N LEU A 174 3.83 -21.88 -5.90
CA LEU A 174 2.49 -22.27 -6.35
C LEU A 174 1.39 -21.48 -5.64
N PHE A 175 1.60 -21.14 -4.37
CA PHE A 175 0.72 -20.33 -3.54
C PHE A 175 1.39 -18.99 -3.19
N ILE A 176 0.62 -18.08 -2.61
CA ILE A 176 1.15 -16.81 -2.10
C ILE A 176 2.17 -17.13 -1.02
N PRO A 177 3.44 -16.73 -1.17
CA PRO A 177 4.45 -16.99 -0.15
C PRO A 177 4.08 -16.23 1.14
N PRO A 178 4.17 -16.87 2.32
CA PRO A 178 3.93 -16.19 3.60
C PRO A 178 4.88 -15.02 3.83
N LYS A 179 4.45 -13.99 4.59
CA LYS A 179 5.30 -12.82 4.92
C LYS A 179 6.60 -13.23 5.63
N ALA A 180 6.52 -14.22 6.52
CA ALA A 180 7.67 -14.78 7.23
C ALA A 180 8.71 -15.37 6.27
N TYR A 181 8.27 -16.14 5.28
CA TYR A 181 9.15 -16.70 4.25
C TYR A 181 9.88 -15.62 3.46
N VAL A 182 9.14 -14.62 2.97
CA VAL A 182 9.73 -13.51 2.20
C VAL A 182 10.72 -12.71 3.06
N SER A 183 10.42 -12.49 4.34
CA SER A 183 11.35 -11.80 5.25
C SER A 183 12.67 -12.58 5.44
N HIS A 184 12.59 -13.91 5.61
CA HIS A 184 13.75 -14.78 5.73
C HIS A 184 14.54 -14.86 4.41
N TYR A 185 13.84 -14.87 3.27
CA TYR A 185 14.47 -14.80 1.96
C TYR A 185 15.26 -13.50 1.79
N LEU A 186 14.67 -12.35 2.18
CA LEU A 186 15.34 -11.05 2.13
C LEU A 186 16.53 -10.94 3.08
N SER A 187 16.44 -11.51 4.30
CA SER A 187 17.58 -11.54 5.21
C SER A 187 18.75 -12.33 4.64
N ASN A 188 18.46 -13.46 3.98
CA ASN A 188 19.48 -14.29 3.36
C ASN A 188 20.17 -13.56 2.20
N ILE A 189 19.39 -12.88 1.35
CA ILE A 189 20.00 -12.09 0.26
C ILE A 189 20.84 -10.94 0.81
N ASN A 190 20.35 -10.24 1.84
CA ASN A 190 21.10 -9.14 2.45
C ASN A 190 22.41 -9.64 3.08
N SER A 191 22.41 -10.83 3.70
CA SER A 191 23.64 -11.45 4.22
C SER A 191 24.63 -11.79 3.11
N ALA A 192 24.17 -12.35 1.99
CA ALA A 192 24.99 -12.67 0.83
C ALA A 192 25.54 -11.40 0.14
N ALA A 193 24.72 -10.36 0.05
CA ALA A 193 25.11 -9.07 -0.55
C ALA A 193 26.16 -8.32 0.28
N LYS A 194 26.24 -8.56 1.59
CA LYS A 194 27.31 -7.99 2.44
C LYS A 194 28.64 -8.70 2.25
N SER A 195 28.64 -10.01 2.01
CA SER A 195 29.86 -10.76 1.74
C SER A 195 30.44 -10.48 0.35
N ALA A 196 29.59 -10.11 -0.62
CA ALA A 196 30.03 -9.74 -1.95
C ALA A 196 30.09 -8.21 -2.07
N SER A 197 31.27 -7.62 -1.89
CA SER A 197 31.55 -6.17 -2.09
C SER A 197 31.34 -5.66 -3.53
N SER A 198 30.63 -6.42 -4.36
CA SER A 198 30.57 -6.24 -5.80
C SER A 198 29.22 -5.67 -6.22
N HIS A 199 29.23 -4.43 -6.69
CA HIS A 199 28.13 -3.79 -7.42
C HIS A 199 27.60 -4.61 -8.63
N LYS A 200 28.27 -5.71 -9.02
CA LYS A 200 27.94 -6.54 -10.19
C LYS A 200 26.63 -7.33 -10.07
N ASP A 201 26.01 -7.42 -8.89
CA ASP A 201 24.82 -8.26 -8.69
C ASP A 201 23.47 -7.53 -8.86
N ALA A 202 23.50 -6.20 -9.01
CA ALA A 202 22.31 -5.39 -9.29
C ALA A 202 22.23 -5.03 -10.78
N PHE A 203 21.10 -5.32 -11.41
CA PHE A 203 20.83 -4.89 -12.78
C PHE A 203 19.92 -3.67 -12.75
N GLY A 204 20.43 -2.53 -13.23
CA GLY A 204 19.71 -1.26 -13.21
C GLY A 204 20.19 -0.32 -14.31
N CYS A 205 19.32 0.60 -14.72
CA CYS A 205 19.69 1.70 -15.60
C CYS A 205 20.25 2.82 -14.72
N THR A 206 21.56 3.01 -14.67
CA THR A 206 22.21 4.08 -13.90
C THR A 206 21.57 5.46 -14.17
N ARG A 207 21.02 6.14 -13.15
CA ARG A 207 20.53 7.56 -13.02
C ARG A 207 19.74 8.23 -14.17
N ARG A 208 19.66 7.65 -15.37
CA ARG A 208 19.04 8.23 -16.58
C ARG A 208 17.52 8.05 -16.66
N ILE A 209 16.91 7.50 -15.60
CA ILE A 209 15.44 7.36 -15.54
C ILE A 209 14.78 8.70 -15.21
N GLY A 210 15.46 9.59 -14.47
CA GLY A 210 14.98 10.94 -14.16
C GLY A 210 14.44 11.67 -15.38
N ASP A 211 15.19 11.61 -16.48
CA ASP A 211 14.90 12.37 -17.71
C ASP A 211 13.83 11.72 -18.60
N VAL A 212 13.60 10.40 -18.48
CA VAL A 212 12.61 9.68 -19.30
C VAL A 212 11.18 9.90 -18.79
N VAL A 213 11.04 10.43 -17.57
CA VAL A 213 9.79 10.54 -16.81
C VAL A 213 9.32 12.00 -16.79
N ARG A 214 9.57 12.80 -17.83
CA ARG A 214 9.09 14.20 -17.91
C ARG A 214 7.98 14.46 -18.93
N ASP A 215 7.85 13.65 -19.99
CA ASP A 215 6.82 13.86 -21.02
C ASP A 215 5.56 13.01 -20.75
N PHE A 216 4.49 13.67 -20.28
CA PHE A 216 3.07 13.29 -20.04
C PHE A 216 2.16 13.20 -21.27
N ASP A 217 1.44 12.10 -21.52
CA ASP A 217 0.13 12.21 -22.18
C ASP A 217 -0.92 12.51 -21.07
N GLU A 218 -1.97 13.29 -21.37
CA GLU A 218 -3.03 13.77 -20.43
C GLU A 218 -3.64 12.66 -19.53
N ASN A 219 -3.65 11.42 -20.02
CA ASN A 219 -4.18 10.26 -19.29
C ASN A 219 -3.24 9.72 -18.18
N GLY A 220 -2.11 10.38 -17.90
CA GLY A 220 -1.17 9.96 -16.86
C GLY A 220 -0.41 8.66 -17.18
N PHE A 221 -0.48 8.21 -18.44
CA PHE A 221 0.20 7.02 -18.95
C PHE A 221 1.04 7.37 -20.16
N THR A 222 2.37 7.28 -20.02
CA THR A 222 3.25 7.29 -21.19
C THR A 222 3.81 5.91 -21.45
N VAL A 223 3.48 5.42 -22.63
CA VAL A 223 3.95 4.15 -23.16
C VAL A 223 4.69 4.46 -24.43
N GLU A 224 6.01 4.64 -24.32
CA GLU A 224 6.95 4.70 -25.44
C GLU A 224 6.66 5.78 -26.49
N LYS A 225 7.22 6.99 -26.34
CA LYS A 225 7.38 7.89 -27.51
C LYS A 225 8.82 8.19 -27.94
N LYS A 226 9.84 7.88 -27.13
CA LYS A 226 11.26 7.75 -27.54
C LYS A 226 12.07 7.23 -26.35
N THR A 227 12.19 5.91 -26.21
CA THR A 227 13.09 5.40 -25.16
C THR A 227 14.53 5.72 -25.55
N PRO A 228 15.41 6.06 -24.59
CA PRO A 228 16.84 6.12 -24.84
C PRO A 228 17.31 4.82 -25.50
N LYS A 229 18.32 4.86 -26.38
CA LYS A 229 18.86 3.68 -27.10
C LYS A 229 19.19 2.48 -26.18
N GLU A 230 19.34 2.74 -24.88
CA GLU A 230 19.71 1.81 -23.81
C GLU A 230 18.51 1.13 -23.10
N VAL A 231 17.27 1.62 -23.27
CA VAL A 231 16.08 1.11 -22.59
C VAL A 231 15.19 0.36 -23.58
N SER A 232 14.87 -0.90 -23.29
CA SER A 232 13.98 -1.70 -24.16
C SER A 232 12.50 -1.50 -23.88
N MET A 233 12.16 -1.12 -22.65
CA MET A 233 10.78 -0.89 -22.24
C MET A 233 10.79 0.06 -21.04
N SER A 234 9.92 1.06 -21.08
CA SER A 234 9.61 1.91 -19.93
C SER A 234 8.10 1.95 -19.75
N VAL A 235 7.62 1.79 -18.53
CA VAL A 235 6.21 1.90 -18.19
C VAL A 235 6.09 2.75 -16.94
N THR A 236 5.37 3.86 -17.04
CA THR A 236 5.07 4.73 -15.90
C THR A 236 3.56 4.79 -15.69
N ALA A 237 3.14 4.77 -14.43
CA ALA A 237 1.79 5.13 -14.02
C ALA A 237 1.87 6.34 -13.09
N ARG A 238 1.06 7.36 -13.39
CA ARG A 238 0.84 8.51 -12.52
C ARG A 238 -0.56 8.45 -11.93
N LYS A 239 -0.69 8.87 -10.67
CA LYS A 239 -1.97 9.00 -10.00
C LYS A 239 -1.92 10.27 -9.14
N ALA A 240 -2.72 11.25 -9.50
CA ALA A 240 -3.00 12.38 -8.63
C ALA A 240 -3.78 11.90 -7.40
N LEU A 241 -3.46 12.47 -6.24
CA LEU A 241 -4.27 12.29 -5.04
C LEU A 241 -5.60 13.03 -5.26
N SER A 242 -6.72 12.34 -4.98
CA SER A 242 -8.02 13.02 -4.91
C SER A 242 -8.07 13.76 -3.60
N LEU A 243 -7.95 15.09 -3.66
CA LEU A 243 -8.02 15.98 -2.51
C LEU A 243 -9.44 16.54 -2.32
N ASP A 244 -10.28 16.49 -3.36
CA ASP A 244 -11.64 17.02 -3.37
C ASP A 244 -12.49 16.50 -2.21
N ALA A 245 -12.33 15.20 -1.88
CA ALA A 245 -13.04 14.57 -0.77
C ALA A 245 -12.50 14.94 0.64
N LEU A 246 -11.41 15.70 0.71
CA LEU A 246 -10.79 16.16 1.96
C LEU A 246 -11.20 17.59 2.32
N PHE A 247 -11.57 18.40 1.34
CA PHE A 247 -12.12 19.71 1.58
C PHE A 247 -13.49 19.51 2.23
N SER A 248 -13.74 20.20 3.34
CA SER A 248 -15.12 20.35 3.78
C SER A 248 -15.83 21.09 2.66
N MET A 249 -16.73 20.40 1.96
CA MET A 249 -17.83 21.08 1.30
C MET A 249 -18.58 21.80 2.43
N GLY A 250 -18.12 23.02 2.76
CA GLY A 250 -19.02 23.97 3.37
C GLY A 250 -20.16 24.10 2.37
N ASP A 251 -21.37 23.81 2.82
CA ASP A 251 -22.56 23.78 1.98
C ASP A 251 -22.55 24.99 1.03
N ASP A 252 -22.52 24.72 -0.28
CA ASP A 252 -22.42 25.68 -1.39
C ASP A 252 -23.66 26.60 -1.51
N ASP A 253 -24.40 26.83 -0.43
CA ASP A 253 -25.74 27.45 -0.47
C ASP A 253 -25.75 28.97 -0.17
N ASP A 254 -24.61 29.61 0.09
CA ASP A 254 -24.53 31.06 0.32
C ASP A 254 -23.65 31.75 -0.74
N ASP A 255 -24.27 32.19 -1.84
CA ASP A 255 -23.64 32.91 -2.99
C ASP A 255 -23.08 34.32 -2.67
N ASP A 256 -23.03 34.72 -1.40
CA ASP A 256 -22.54 36.03 -0.93
C ASP A 256 -21.11 35.93 -0.32
N TYR A 257 -20.20 35.21 -0.98
CA TYR A 257 -18.78 35.18 -0.56
C TYR A 257 -18.11 36.52 -0.85
N ASP A 258 -17.74 37.25 0.20
CA ASP A 258 -16.85 38.41 0.12
C ASP A 258 -15.50 37.99 -0.51
N GLU A 259 -14.87 38.86 -1.31
CA GLU A 259 -13.56 38.59 -1.96
C GLU A 259 -12.46 38.15 -0.96
N ASP A 260 -12.63 38.45 0.34
CA ASP A 260 -11.72 38.06 1.43
C ASP A 260 -11.77 36.56 1.81
N ASP A 261 -12.85 35.85 1.47
CA ASP A 261 -13.02 34.41 1.78
C ASP A 261 -12.26 33.50 0.80
N GLY A 262 -12.00 33.97 -0.42
CA GLY A 262 -11.21 33.25 -1.40
C GLY A 262 -9.79 32.92 -0.91
N ASP A 263 -9.23 33.79 -0.07
CA ASP A 263 -7.88 33.62 0.49
C ASP A 263 -7.83 32.54 1.56
N ALA A 264 -8.89 32.46 2.37
CA ALA A 264 -9.02 31.46 3.42
C ALA A 264 -9.21 30.06 2.81
N VAL A 265 -10.09 29.93 1.81
CA VAL A 265 -10.31 28.66 1.09
C VAL A 265 -9.04 28.20 0.38
N ALA A 266 -8.35 29.11 -0.30
CA ALA A 266 -7.11 28.76 -0.99
C ALA A 266 -5.97 28.38 -0.01
N ALA A 267 -5.88 29.04 1.14
CA ALA A 267 -4.93 28.68 2.21
C ALA A 267 -5.25 27.33 2.85
N GLU A 268 -6.53 27.01 3.07
CA GLU A 268 -6.95 25.69 3.53
C GLU A 268 -6.59 24.61 2.51
N ARG A 269 -6.83 24.88 1.22
CA ARG A 269 -6.48 23.98 0.12
C ARG A 269 -4.99 23.68 0.09
N GLU A 270 -4.15 24.71 0.21
CA GLU A 270 -2.69 24.57 0.27
C GLU A 270 -2.25 23.79 1.51
N TYR A 271 -2.81 24.08 2.68
CA TYR A 271 -2.49 23.35 3.91
C TYR A 271 -2.86 21.87 3.82
N ILE A 272 -4.05 21.52 3.32
CA ILE A 272 -4.48 20.12 3.12
C ILE A 272 -3.59 19.42 2.10
N THR A 273 -3.22 20.12 1.03
CA THR A 273 -2.26 19.61 0.03
C THR A 273 -0.91 19.31 0.67
N SER A 274 -0.45 20.17 1.59
CA SER A 274 0.77 19.95 2.34
C SER A 274 0.72 18.71 3.23
N LEU A 275 -0.39 18.51 3.94
CA LEU A 275 -0.63 17.32 4.77
C LEU A 275 -0.72 16.03 3.94
N ALA A 276 -1.34 16.11 2.76
CA ALA A 276 -1.43 14.99 1.83
C ALA A 276 -0.06 14.61 1.28
N PHE A 277 0.78 15.60 0.97
CA PHE A 277 2.17 15.39 0.58
C PHE A 277 2.96 14.71 1.70
N ASP A 278 2.90 15.21 2.92
CA ASP A 278 3.58 14.61 4.08
C ASP A 278 3.13 13.17 4.35
N SER A 279 1.83 12.90 4.20
CA SER A 279 1.26 11.55 4.31
C SER A 279 1.82 10.63 3.22
N ALA A 280 1.93 11.12 1.98
CA ALA A 280 2.54 10.37 0.89
C ALA A 280 4.04 10.10 1.16
N LEU A 281 4.78 11.08 1.68
CA LEU A 281 6.19 10.93 2.08
C LEU A 281 6.35 9.91 3.23
N SER A 282 5.44 9.88 4.19
CA SER A 282 5.36 8.86 5.26
C SER A 282 5.23 7.46 4.66
N ILE A 283 4.37 7.27 3.66
CA ILE A 283 4.21 5.98 2.97
C ILE A 283 5.47 5.60 2.19
N LEU A 284 6.09 6.58 1.50
CA LEU A 284 7.32 6.37 0.74
C LEU A 284 8.49 5.97 1.62
N SER A 285 8.69 6.65 2.75
CA SER A 285 9.74 6.34 3.72
C SER A 285 9.49 5.01 4.44
N ALA A 286 8.25 4.67 4.77
CA ALA A 286 7.87 3.41 5.38
C ALA A 286 7.83 2.21 4.41
N ARG A 287 7.98 2.45 3.10
CA ARG A 287 7.90 1.43 2.03
C ARG A 287 6.55 0.69 1.98
N ARG A 288 5.46 1.35 2.37
CA ARG A 288 4.10 0.78 2.42
C ARG A 288 3.39 0.84 1.06
N PHE A 289 4.05 0.36 0.00
CA PHE A 289 3.57 0.54 -1.37
C PHE A 289 2.37 -0.31 -1.77
N SER A 290 2.05 -1.36 -1.01
CA SER A 290 1.02 -2.34 -1.37
C SER A 290 -0.02 -2.57 -0.28
N GLU A 291 -0.38 -1.52 0.47
CA GLU A 291 -1.40 -1.61 1.52
C GLU A 291 -2.81 -1.78 0.93
N TYR A 292 -3.12 -1.09 -0.18
CA TYR A 292 -4.42 -1.14 -0.86
C TYR A 292 -4.34 -1.79 -2.25
N THR A 293 -3.39 -2.70 -2.47
CA THR A 293 -3.34 -3.48 -3.70
C THR A 293 -4.27 -4.68 -3.63
N PRO A 294 -4.89 -5.10 -4.75
CA PRO A 294 -5.58 -6.39 -4.81
C PRO A 294 -4.59 -7.51 -4.46
N ASP A 295 -5.08 -8.63 -3.90
CA ASP A 295 -4.29 -9.79 -3.44
C ASP A 295 -3.29 -10.36 -4.45
N THR A 296 -3.35 -9.91 -5.71
CA THR A 296 -2.43 -10.27 -6.78
C THR A 296 -1.03 -9.67 -6.68
N ILE A 297 -0.81 -8.60 -5.92
CA ILE A 297 0.50 -7.92 -5.79
C ILE A 297 0.76 -7.62 -4.32
N ARG A 298 1.99 -7.85 -3.85
CA ARG A 298 2.45 -7.45 -2.53
C ARG A 298 3.89 -6.98 -2.60
N PHE A 299 4.14 -5.77 -2.13
CA PHE A 299 5.47 -5.23 -1.93
C PHE A 299 5.88 -5.44 -0.47
N GLN A 300 7.08 -5.94 -0.24
CA GLN A 300 7.60 -6.18 1.10
C GLN A 300 9.05 -5.70 1.20
N GLY A 301 9.27 -4.62 1.94
CA GLY A 301 10.60 -4.21 2.38
C GLY A 301 11.16 -5.14 3.45
N ALA A 302 12.49 -5.23 3.55
CA ALA A 302 13.12 -5.81 4.74
C ALA A 302 12.71 -4.98 5.98
N SER A 303 12.28 -5.66 7.05
CA SER A 303 11.67 -5.08 8.26
C SER A 303 12.22 -3.70 8.69
N VAL A 304 11.32 -2.82 9.13
CA VAL A 304 11.55 -1.46 9.68
C VAL A 304 12.49 -1.45 10.90
N SER A 305 12.66 -2.57 11.58
CA SER A 305 13.73 -2.72 12.59
C SER A 305 15.13 -2.50 12.01
N SER A 306 15.31 -2.71 10.70
CA SER A 306 16.52 -2.36 9.97
C SER A 306 16.62 -0.89 9.58
N LEU A 307 15.51 -0.14 9.47
CA LEU A 307 15.51 1.31 9.23
C LEU A 307 16.04 2.07 10.44
N LYS A 308 15.58 1.76 11.66
CA LYS A 308 16.16 2.32 12.89
C LYS A 308 17.64 1.93 13.04
N ALA A 309 18.00 0.68 12.71
CA ALA A 309 19.39 0.23 12.75
C ALA A 309 20.27 0.82 11.63
N ALA A 310 19.69 1.20 10.50
CA ALA A 310 20.36 1.88 9.39
C ALA A 310 20.53 3.37 9.69
N ALA A 311 19.51 4.03 10.25
CA ALA A 311 19.60 5.40 10.76
C ALA A 311 20.65 5.50 11.87
N ARG A 312 20.68 4.55 12.82
CA ARG A 312 21.72 4.47 13.85
C ARG A 312 23.12 4.28 13.26
N ARG A 313 23.26 3.51 12.18
CA ARG A 313 24.54 3.30 11.48
C ARG A 313 24.99 4.53 10.68
N ARG A 314 24.06 5.27 10.07
CA ARG A 314 24.34 6.57 9.44
C ARG A 314 24.80 7.59 10.48
N ALA A 315 24.15 7.64 11.64
CA ALA A 315 24.54 8.52 12.75
C ALA A 315 25.95 8.20 13.32
N LEU A 316 26.41 6.95 13.18
CA LEU A 316 27.72 6.50 13.65
C LEU A 316 28.83 6.60 12.57
N GLY A 317 28.59 7.31 11.46
CA GLY A 317 29.61 7.50 10.41
C GLY A 317 30.00 6.22 9.66
N GLY A 318 29.26 5.12 9.86
CA GLY A 318 29.50 3.88 9.13
C GLY A 318 29.07 4.05 7.68
N ALA A 319 30.01 3.90 6.74
CA ALA A 319 29.72 3.88 5.31
C ALA A 319 28.54 2.92 5.04
N SER A 320 27.40 3.47 4.63
CA SER A 320 26.13 2.74 4.53
C SER A 320 26.10 1.83 3.29
N GLY A 321 27.07 0.93 3.15
CA GLY A 321 27.17 0.02 2.00
C GLY A 321 26.10 -1.08 1.96
N GLY A 322 25.32 -1.24 3.04
CA GLY A 322 24.21 -2.19 3.10
C GLY A 322 22.91 -1.57 2.61
N GLY A 323 22.75 -1.42 1.29
CA GLY A 323 21.48 -0.97 0.69
C GLY A 323 20.31 -1.85 1.14
N GLU A 324 19.15 -1.23 1.40
CA GLU A 324 17.95 -1.95 1.82
C GLU A 324 17.49 -2.93 0.73
N CYS A 325 17.03 -4.11 1.14
CA CYS A 325 16.45 -5.09 0.22
C CYS A 325 14.93 -5.07 0.34
N ALA A 326 14.26 -5.26 -0.79
CA ALA A 326 12.81 -5.43 -0.85
C ALA A 326 12.47 -6.59 -1.80
N ALA A 327 11.22 -7.04 -1.77
CA ALA A 327 10.71 -8.01 -2.74
C ALA A 327 9.30 -7.63 -3.19
N ILE A 328 9.03 -7.87 -4.47
CA ILE A 328 7.67 -7.88 -5.02
C ILE A 328 7.23 -9.33 -5.13
N VAL A 329 6.09 -9.65 -4.53
CA VAL A 329 5.35 -10.89 -4.74
C VAL A 329 4.21 -10.58 -5.70
N MET A 330 4.16 -11.25 -6.85
CA MET A 330 3.14 -10.96 -7.86
C MET A 330 2.59 -12.23 -8.49
N LYS A 331 1.26 -12.27 -8.65
CA LYS A 331 0.56 -13.33 -9.40
C LYS A 331 0.92 -13.25 -10.88
N SER A 332 1.12 -14.42 -11.50
CA SER A 332 1.52 -14.58 -12.90
C SER A 332 2.93 -14.07 -13.24
N LEU A 333 3.73 -13.74 -12.23
CA LEU A 333 5.16 -13.54 -12.39
C LEU A 333 5.83 -14.94 -12.29
N GLY A 334 6.11 -15.59 -13.43
CA GLY A 334 6.53 -17.01 -13.44
C GLY A 334 5.34 -17.98 -13.52
N THR A 335 5.43 -19.13 -12.84
CA THR A 335 4.42 -20.20 -12.96
C THR A 335 3.05 -19.80 -12.39
N ARG A 336 3.00 -19.31 -11.14
CA ARG A 336 1.76 -18.85 -10.48
C ARG A 336 1.99 -17.63 -9.63
N TRP A 337 2.98 -17.68 -8.74
CA TRP A 337 3.48 -16.52 -7.99
C TRP A 337 4.98 -16.39 -8.18
N GLY A 338 5.43 -15.17 -8.38
CA GLY A 338 6.84 -14.85 -8.52
C GLY A 338 7.29 -13.91 -7.44
N LEU A 339 8.51 -14.13 -6.99
CA LEU A 339 9.21 -13.28 -6.04
C LEU A 339 10.32 -12.55 -6.79
N GLN A 340 10.15 -11.25 -6.98
CA GLN A 340 11.15 -10.37 -7.58
C GLN A 340 11.95 -9.69 -6.47
N PRO A 341 13.21 -10.09 -6.25
CA PRO A 341 14.08 -9.40 -5.32
C PRO A 341 14.53 -8.04 -5.88
N LEU A 342 14.58 -7.06 -4.99
CA LEU A 342 14.93 -5.67 -5.23
C LEU A 342 15.99 -5.21 -4.22
N LYS A 343 16.83 -4.27 -4.64
CA LYS A 343 17.79 -3.56 -3.80
C LYS A 343 17.63 -2.06 -4.02
N THR A 344 17.57 -1.28 -2.96
CA THR A 344 17.53 0.18 -3.06
C THR A 344 18.75 0.67 -3.83
N SER A 345 18.51 1.50 -4.83
CA SER A 345 19.52 2.09 -5.70
C SER A 345 19.94 3.45 -5.19
N TYR A 346 18.99 4.39 -5.17
CA TYR A 346 19.18 5.75 -4.70
C TYR A 346 17.88 6.27 -4.07
N GLU A 347 18.05 7.32 -3.27
CA GLU A 347 16.98 8.14 -2.72
C GLU A 347 17.29 9.58 -3.17
N GLU A 348 16.31 10.24 -3.76
CA GLU A 348 16.35 11.66 -4.11
C GLU A 348 15.39 12.39 -3.18
N ASP A 349 15.89 13.47 -2.58
CA ASP A 349 15.12 14.33 -1.69
C ASP A 349 15.30 15.75 -2.21
N MET A 350 14.26 16.26 -2.88
CA MET A 350 14.13 17.64 -3.33
C MET A 350 12.98 18.28 -2.54
N GLU A 351 12.96 19.61 -2.48
CA GLU A 351 11.98 20.36 -1.69
C GLU A 351 10.52 20.04 -2.06
N THR A 352 10.24 19.96 -3.36
CA THR A 352 8.90 19.69 -3.90
C THR A 352 8.69 18.23 -4.31
N SER A 353 9.74 17.40 -4.29
CA SER A 353 9.64 16.02 -4.74
C SER A 353 10.61 15.06 -4.07
N ARG A 354 10.13 13.86 -3.79
CA ARG A 354 10.94 12.79 -3.21
C ARG A 354 10.81 11.53 -4.04
N ALA A 355 11.93 10.87 -4.30
CA ALA A 355 11.94 9.63 -5.06
C ALA A 355 12.81 8.55 -4.42
N VAL A 356 12.39 7.30 -4.57
CA VAL A 356 13.14 6.12 -4.15
C VAL A 356 13.14 5.11 -5.27
N ALA A 357 14.34 4.68 -5.67
CA ALA A 357 14.52 3.74 -6.75
C ALA A 357 15.06 2.40 -6.26
N PHE A 358 14.62 1.33 -6.91
CA PHE A 358 15.01 -0.04 -6.62
C PHE A 358 15.54 -0.71 -7.88
N HIS A 359 16.74 -1.25 -7.83
CA HIS A 359 17.25 -2.16 -8.84
C HIS A 359 16.78 -3.57 -8.59
N THR A 360 16.45 -4.28 -9.66
CA THR A 360 16.24 -5.73 -9.61
C THR A 360 17.55 -6.45 -9.31
N MET A 361 17.49 -7.48 -8.46
CA MET A 361 18.65 -8.32 -8.17
C MET A 361 18.72 -9.54 -9.08
N LYS A 362 19.94 -10.06 -9.27
CA LYS A 362 20.18 -11.32 -9.98
C LYS A 362 19.32 -12.45 -9.41
N GLY A 363 18.79 -13.30 -10.30
CA GLY A 363 17.89 -14.39 -9.93
C GLY A 363 16.40 -14.01 -9.86
N GLY A 364 16.07 -12.72 -10.02
CA GLY A 364 14.68 -12.28 -10.23
C GLY A 364 14.09 -12.70 -11.58
N HIS A 365 12.83 -12.37 -11.83
CA HIS A 365 12.10 -12.69 -13.05
C HIS A 365 12.39 -11.77 -14.23
N PHE A 366 12.67 -10.51 -13.96
CA PHE A 366 13.07 -9.50 -14.94
C PHE A 366 14.22 -8.66 -14.40
N ASP A 367 14.90 -7.96 -15.31
CA ASP A 367 15.95 -7.01 -14.98
C ASP A 367 15.43 -5.59 -15.24
N GLY A 368 15.77 -4.65 -14.36
CA GLY A 368 15.30 -3.28 -14.47
C GLY A 368 15.43 -2.48 -13.19
N GLU A 369 14.95 -1.25 -13.27
CA GLU A 369 14.82 -0.35 -12.14
C GLU A 369 13.36 0.07 -11.99
N MET A 370 12.90 0.12 -10.75
CA MET A 370 11.59 0.60 -10.39
C MET A 370 11.74 1.84 -9.51
N ARG A 371 11.19 2.98 -9.93
CA ARG A 371 11.24 4.26 -9.25
C ARG A 371 9.86 4.61 -8.72
N PHE A 372 9.79 5.00 -7.45
CA PHE A 372 8.62 5.58 -6.81
C PHE A 372 8.93 7.04 -6.57
N SER A 373 8.12 7.95 -7.08
CA SER A 373 8.29 9.39 -6.92
C SER A 373 6.99 10.03 -6.48
N ILE A 374 7.11 11.00 -5.57
CA ILE A 374 6.02 11.84 -5.11
C ILE A 374 6.44 13.27 -5.38
N GLU A 375 5.58 14.01 -6.06
CA GLU A 375 5.83 15.37 -6.51
C GLU A 375 4.63 16.24 -6.10
N ARG A 376 4.90 17.37 -5.46
CA ARG A 376 3.93 18.43 -5.23
C ARG A 376 3.97 19.34 -6.45
N LYS A 377 2.85 19.44 -7.16
CA LYS A 377 2.67 20.38 -8.27
C LYS A 377 2.18 21.70 -7.69
N SER A 378 2.92 22.77 -7.95
CA SER A 378 2.53 24.13 -7.60
C SER A 378 1.91 24.81 -8.83
N SER A 379 0.81 25.53 -8.66
CA SER A 379 0.14 26.26 -9.75
C SER A 379 0.99 27.41 -10.31
N THR A 380 2.12 27.75 -9.68
CA THR A 380 3.01 28.84 -10.09
C THR A 380 3.91 28.51 -11.28
N ASP A 381 4.05 27.23 -11.66
CA ASP A 381 5.09 26.79 -12.58
C ASP A 381 4.66 26.62 -14.06
N ASP A 382 3.36 26.59 -14.37
CA ASP A 382 2.85 26.43 -15.75
C ASP A 382 1.64 27.36 -16.01
N GLU A 383 1.59 28.02 -17.17
CA GLU A 383 0.52 28.95 -17.61
C GLU A 383 -0.85 28.27 -17.87
N GLY A 384 -1.10 27.09 -17.29
CA GLY A 384 -2.37 26.37 -17.36
C GLY A 384 -3.07 26.37 -16.01
N ASP A 385 -4.40 26.34 -16.02
CA ASP A 385 -5.28 26.28 -14.83
C ASP A 385 -5.16 24.95 -14.03
N GLU A 386 -3.96 24.38 -13.94
CA GLU A 386 -3.73 23.14 -13.23
C GLU A 386 -3.65 23.39 -11.73
N GLU A 387 -4.63 22.83 -11.04
CA GLU A 387 -4.79 23.00 -9.60
C GLU A 387 -3.62 22.38 -8.80
N ASP A 388 -3.30 23.00 -7.66
CA ASP A 388 -2.33 22.48 -6.70
C ASP A 388 -2.68 21.03 -6.32
N GLY A 389 -1.68 20.16 -6.39
CA GLY A 389 -1.92 18.74 -6.21
C GLY A 389 -0.68 17.93 -5.89
N VAL A 390 -0.91 16.72 -5.39
CA VAL A 390 0.16 15.75 -5.14
C VAL A 390 0.05 14.64 -6.18
N ILE A 391 1.14 14.39 -6.89
CA ILE A 391 1.23 13.36 -7.93
C ILE A 391 2.12 12.23 -7.42
N VAL A 392 1.56 11.03 -7.38
CA VAL A 392 2.32 9.80 -7.15
C VAL A 392 2.64 9.18 -8.49
N SER A 393 3.92 8.85 -8.72
CA SER A 393 4.39 8.21 -9.93
C SER A 393 5.18 6.94 -9.61
N VAL A 394 4.89 5.88 -10.35
CA VAL A 394 5.64 4.62 -10.31
C VAL A 394 6.11 4.28 -11.71
N SER A 395 7.43 4.21 -11.89
CA SER A 395 8.07 3.92 -13.17
C SER A 395 8.83 2.61 -13.09
N LEU A 396 8.72 1.79 -14.14
CA LEU A 396 9.51 0.58 -14.35
C LEU A 396 10.25 0.71 -15.67
N CYS A 397 11.59 0.64 -15.63
CA CYS A 397 12.43 0.67 -16.82
C CYS A 397 13.27 -0.60 -16.93
N ILE A 398 13.28 -1.20 -18.12
CA ILE A 398 14.02 -2.43 -18.43
C ILE A 398 15.13 -2.11 -19.43
N PRO A 399 16.41 -2.36 -19.10
CA PRO A 399 17.53 -2.10 -20.01
C PRO A 399 17.44 -3.00 -21.25
N ARG A 400 18.06 -2.57 -22.36
CA ARG A 400 17.99 -3.27 -23.65
C ARG A 400 18.52 -4.70 -23.60
N LYS A 401 19.56 -4.93 -22.80
CA LYS A 401 20.18 -6.25 -22.57
C LYS A 401 19.56 -7.01 -21.39
N GLY A 402 18.56 -6.44 -20.72
CA GLY A 402 17.89 -7.03 -19.56
C GLY A 402 16.80 -8.02 -19.92
N ARG A 403 16.47 -8.90 -18.98
CA ARG A 403 15.32 -9.80 -19.07
C ARG A 403 14.03 -8.99 -18.99
N LYS A 404 13.16 -9.17 -19.98
CA LYS A 404 11.90 -8.43 -20.10
C LYS A 404 10.77 -9.10 -19.31
N ILE A 405 9.87 -8.27 -18.77
CA ILE A 405 8.54 -8.70 -18.29
C ILE A 405 7.51 -8.45 -19.40
N LYS A 406 6.39 -9.19 -19.39
CA LYS A 406 5.27 -8.92 -20.30
C LYS A 406 4.72 -7.50 -20.06
N LYS A 407 4.56 -6.70 -21.13
CA LYS A 407 4.08 -5.30 -21.07
C LYS A 407 2.77 -5.13 -20.28
N LYS A 408 1.80 -6.05 -20.47
CA LYS A 408 0.53 -6.05 -19.70
C LYS A 408 0.76 -6.22 -18.19
N LEU A 409 1.70 -7.08 -17.79
CA LEU A 409 2.05 -7.29 -16.38
C LEU A 409 2.82 -6.09 -15.80
N ALA A 410 3.75 -5.51 -16.56
CA ALA A 410 4.43 -4.28 -16.16
C ALA A 410 3.44 -3.14 -15.90
N LYS A 411 2.51 -2.88 -16.84
CA LYS A 411 1.44 -1.89 -16.66
C LYS A 411 0.63 -2.16 -15.40
N LYS A 412 0.13 -3.39 -15.23
CA LYS A 412 -0.63 -3.77 -14.04
C LYS A 412 0.17 -3.54 -12.75
N LEU A 413 1.46 -3.89 -12.74
CA LEU A 413 2.33 -3.70 -11.59
C LEU A 413 2.44 -2.23 -11.20
N VAL A 414 2.84 -1.36 -12.14
CA VAL A 414 3.05 0.07 -11.82
C VAL A 414 1.74 0.77 -11.47
N THR A 415 0.64 0.46 -12.17
CA THR A 415 -0.68 1.06 -11.89
C THR A 415 -1.20 0.64 -10.53
N CYS A 416 -1.12 -0.65 -10.16
CA CYS A 416 -1.60 -1.10 -8.85
C CYS A 416 -0.80 -0.48 -7.70
N LEU A 417 0.52 -0.33 -7.86
CA LEU A 417 1.37 0.30 -6.84
C LEU A 417 1.11 1.81 -6.74
N ALA A 418 1.00 2.53 -7.86
CA ALA A 418 0.68 3.95 -7.87
C ALA A 418 -0.69 4.22 -7.22
N SER A 419 -1.72 3.47 -7.61
CA SER A 419 -3.05 3.58 -6.99
C SER A 419 -3.04 3.25 -5.50
N SER A 420 -2.35 2.19 -5.09
CA SER A 420 -2.25 1.81 -3.68
C SER A 420 -1.59 2.89 -2.83
N ILE A 421 -0.50 3.50 -3.31
CA ILE A 421 0.16 4.61 -2.61
C ILE A 421 -0.76 5.82 -2.52
N ALA A 422 -1.43 6.20 -3.63
CA ALA A 422 -2.37 7.32 -3.64
C ALA A 422 -3.53 7.10 -2.66
N THR A 423 -4.17 5.93 -2.68
CA THR A 423 -5.25 5.57 -1.74
C THR A 423 -4.78 5.56 -0.29
N SER A 424 -3.58 5.03 -0.02
CA SER A 424 -2.97 5.06 1.31
C SER A 424 -2.77 6.50 1.78
N ALA A 425 -2.23 7.35 0.91
CA ALA A 425 -1.90 8.74 1.24
C ALA A 425 -3.16 9.56 1.49
N THR A 426 -4.17 9.43 0.62
CA THR A 426 -5.48 10.08 0.83
C THR A 426 -6.15 9.59 2.11
N SER A 427 -6.09 8.29 2.44
CA SER A 427 -6.67 7.77 3.69
C SER A 427 -5.95 8.30 4.94
N GLU A 428 -4.61 8.36 4.93
CA GLU A 428 -3.80 8.87 6.03
C GLU A 428 -3.97 10.39 6.19
N ALA A 429 -4.04 11.13 5.09
CA ALA A 429 -4.36 12.55 5.06
C ALA A 429 -5.75 12.81 5.62
N ARG A 430 -6.78 12.08 5.16
CA ARG A 430 -8.16 12.20 5.67
C ARG A 430 -8.25 11.99 7.17
N LYS A 431 -7.58 10.96 7.69
CA LYS A 431 -7.52 10.69 9.13
C LYS A 431 -6.84 11.83 9.89
N THR A 432 -5.80 12.42 9.31
CA THR A 432 -5.05 13.52 9.92
C THR A 432 -5.87 14.81 9.92
N VAL A 433 -6.48 15.16 8.80
CA VAL A 433 -7.37 16.32 8.65
C VAL A 433 -8.56 16.19 9.60
N ALA A 434 -9.27 15.07 9.60
CA ALA A 434 -10.42 14.87 10.51
C ALA A 434 -10.06 14.99 12.00
N ARG A 435 -8.84 14.58 12.39
CA ARG A 435 -8.33 14.76 13.76
C ARG A 435 -7.96 16.21 14.07
N GLN A 436 -7.49 16.96 13.08
CA GLN A 436 -7.01 18.32 13.26
C GLN A 436 -8.10 19.38 13.11
N GLN A 437 -9.15 19.14 12.31
CA GLN A 437 -10.24 20.09 12.04
C GLN A 437 -10.90 20.67 13.31
N GLN A 438 -10.97 19.90 14.39
CA GLN A 438 -11.54 20.35 15.67
C GLN A 438 -10.55 21.13 16.55
N SER A 439 -9.26 21.17 16.19
CA SER A 439 -8.22 21.79 16.98
C SER A 439 -8.09 23.28 16.69
N LYS A 440 -7.96 24.10 17.74
CA LYS A 440 -7.62 25.52 17.61
C LYS A 440 -6.30 25.72 16.85
N SER A 441 -5.31 24.85 17.09
CA SER A 441 -4.02 24.91 16.40
C SER A 441 -4.12 24.71 14.89
N TYR A 442 -5.13 23.96 14.42
CA TYR A 442 -5.36 23.79 12.98
C TYR A 442 -5.90 25.09 12.37
N LYS A 443 -6.89 25.71 13.02
CA LYS A 443 -7.42 27.02 12.61
C LYS A 443 -6.34 28.11 12.61
N ASP A 444 -5.50 28.14 13.65
CA ASP A 444 -4.39 29.08 13.74
C ASP A 444 -3.36 28.88 12.61
N LYS A 445 -3.10 27.64 12.19
CA LYS A 445 -2.22 27.33 11.05
C LYS A 445 -2.83 27.81 9.73
N ILE A 446 -4.10 27.51 9.47
CA ILE A 446 -4.80 27.98 8.26
C ILE A 446 -4.79 29.50 8.20
N ALA A 447 -5.10 30.17 9.31
CA ALA A 447 -5.03 31.63 9.40
C ALA A 447 -3.60 32.16 9.14
N GLY A 448 -2.57 31.43 9.58
CA GLY A 448 -1.17 31.70 9.26
C GLY A 448 -0.89 31.66 7.75
N PHE A 449 -1.28 30.58 7.07
CA PHE A 449 -1.16 30.44 5.61
C PHE A 449 -1.95 31.53 4.86
N ALA A 450 -3.17 31.85 5.31
CA ALA A 450 -3.97 32.92 4.72
C ALA A 450 -3.30 34.28 4.84
N ASN A 451 -2.72 34.58 6.01
CA ASN A 451 -1.97 35.82 6.22
C ASN A 451 -0.69 35.87 5.36
N GLU A 452 0.07 34.78 5.28
CA GLU A 452 1.26 34.68 4.42
C GLU A 452 0.89 34.96 2.96
N ARG A 453 -0.17 34.33 2.45
CA ARG A 453 -0.67 34.56 1.09
C ARG A 453 -1.14 36.00 0.84
N ARG A 454 -1.84 36.61 1.80
CA ARG A 454 -2.21 38.03 1.73
C ARG A 454 -0.98 38.92 1.66
N THR A 455 0.07 38.63 2.44
CA THR A 455 1.33 39.39 2.37
C THR A 455 2.05 39.19 1.04
N GLU A 456 2.09 37.97 0.49
CA GLU A 456 2.69 37.72 -0.82
C GLU A 456 1.95 38.45 -1.94
N ARG A 457 0.62 38.45 -1.92
CA ARG A 457 -0.18 39.22 -2.89
C ARG A 457 0.02 40.71 -2.75
N ALA A 458 0.08 41.23 -1.52
CA ALA A 458 0.38 42.64 -1.28
C ALA A 458 1.75 43.02 -1.89
N LEU A 459 2.77 42.18 -1.70
CA LEU A 459 4.11 42.37 -2.29
C LEU A 459 4.09 42.26 -3.82
N GLN A 460 3.34 41.30 -4.39
CA GLN A 460 3.19 41.18 -5.84
C GLN A 460 2.45 42.38 -6.44
N ASN A 461 1.39 42.85 -5.78
CA ASN A 461 0.64 44.05 -6.18
C ASN A 461 1.51 45.30 -6.09
N GLU A 462 2.28 45.47 -5.01
CA GLU A 462 3.26 46.55 -4.88
C GLU A 462 4.27 46.54 -6.04
N LYS A 463 4.80 45.36 -6.39
CA LYS A 463 5.72 45.19 -7.52
C LYS A 463 5.05 45.52 -8.86
N LEU A 464 3.77 45.16 -9.05
CA LEU A 464 2.98 45.50 -10.24
C LEU A 464 2.72 47.01 -10.33
N GLU A 465 2.39 47.64 -9.21
CA GLU A 465 2.20 49.08 -9.09
C GLU A 465 3.49 49.85 -9.38
N ASP A 466 4.63 49.40 -8.85
CA ASP A 466 5.95 49.95 -9.12
C ASP A 466 6.31 49.84 -10.62
N MET A 467 6.06 48.69 -11.23
CA MET A 467 6.25 48.51 -12.67
C MET A 467 5.32 49.42 -13.48
N ALA A 468 4.06 49.60 -13.05
CA ALA A 468 3.11 50.50 -13.69
C ALA A 468 3.52 51.97 -13.52
N ALA A 469 4.02 52.36 -12.34
CA ALA A 469 4.51 53.69 -12.03
C ALA A 469 5.77 54.02 -12.84
N ASP A 470 6.72 53.08 -12.97
CA ASP A 470 7.89 53.24 -13.81
C ASP A 470 7.51 53.35 -15.30
N ARG A 471 6.56 52.54 -15.78
CA ARG A 471 5.99 52.69 -17.14
C ARG A 471 5.38 54.08 -17.33
N ARG A 472 4.58 54.58 -16.37
CA ARG A 472 4.00 55.94 -16.39
C ARG A 472 5.07 57.03 -16.38
N ARG A 473 6.13 56.89 -15.57
CA ARG A 473 7.28 57.82 -15.52
C ARG A 473 8.04 57.85 -16.85
N LYS A 474 8.35 56.68 -17.43
CA LYS A 474 8.99 56.55 -18.74
C LYS A 474 8.15 57.16 -19.85
N TRP A 475 6.83 56.95 -19.82
CA TRP A 475 5.90 57.53 -20.79
C TRP A 475 5.86 59.05 -20.71
N ARG A 476 5.78 59.62 -19.49
CA ARG A 476 5.86 61.08 -19.29
C ARG A 476 7.17 61.70 -19.78
N ARG A 477 8.31 61.01 -19.62
CA ARG A 477 9.63 61.50 -20.05
C ARG A 477 9.85 61.47 -21.57
N LYS A 478 9.19 60.58 -22.31
CA LYS A 478 9.35 60.45 -23.77
C LYS A 478 8.55 61.49 -24.58
N GLY A 479 7.86 62.42 -23.93
CA GLY A 479 6.94 63.33 -24.59
C GLY A 479 5.69 62.59 -25.04
N SER A 480 4.54 63.25 -24.99
CA SER A 480 3.22 62.73 -25.34
C SER A 480 3.11 62.37 -26.83
N GLY A 481 3.80 61.33 -27.27
CA GLY A 481 3.45 60.63 -28.51
C GLY A 481 2.09 59.98 -28.28
N SER A 482 1.04 60.61 -28.83
CA SER A 482 -0.34 60.13 -28.89
C SER A 482 -0.39 58.60 -28.90
N TYR A 483 -0.92 58.00 -27.84
CA TYR A 483 -1.37 56.62 -27.90
C TYR A 483 -2.52 56.57 -28.92
N ARG A 484 -2.20 56.25 -30.18
CA ARG A 484 -3.19 55.67 -31.07
C ARG A 484 -3.29 54.22 -30.59
N PRO A 485 -4.44 53.77 -30.07
CA PRO A 485 -4.66 52.34 -29.94
C PRO A 485 -4.36 51.77 -31.31
N SER A 486 -3.36 50.90 -31.42
CA SER A 486 -3.20 50.08 -32.62
C SER A 486 -4.34 49.07 -32.58
N GLY A 487 -5.56 49.54 -32.83
CA GLY A 487 -6.48 48.80 -33.65
C GLY A 487 -5.75 48.60 -34.96
N MET A 488 -5.00 47.51 -35.05
CA MET A 488 -4.82 46.85 -36.32
C MET A 488 -6.22 46.76 -36.90
N ARG A 489 -6.53 47.61 -37.89
CA ARG A 489 -7.59 47.27 -38.81
C ARG A 489 -7.22 45.89 -39.32
N ILE A 490 -8.11 44.93 -39.09
CA ILE A 490 -8.12 43.68 -39.83
C ILE A 490 -8.49 44.06 -41.26
N ASP A 491 -7.54 44.66 -41.99
CA ASP A 491 -7.62 44.88 -43.43
C ASP A 491 -7.09 43.58 -44.05
N GLY A 492 -7.99 42.63 -44.20
CA GLY A 492 -7.64 41.30 -44.69
C GLY A 492 -8.85 40.40 -44.84
N SER A 493 -9.85 40.85 -45.58
CA SER A 493 -10.82 39.93 -46.17
C SER A 493 -10.07 38.87 -46.99
N PRO A 494 -10.33 37.57 -46.79
CA PRO A 494 -9.76 36.56 -47.65
C PRO A 494 -10.37 36.72 -49.04
N LYS A 495 -9.54 37.04 -50.04
CA LYS A 495 -9.93 36.90 -51.44
C LYS A 495 -10.13 35.41 -51.71
N PHE A 496 -11.39 34.98 -51.76
CA PHE A 496 -11.76 33.75 -52.43
C PHE A 496 -11.43 33.91 -53.92
N GLY A 497 -10.34 33.27 -54.35
CA GLY A 497 -10.05 33.04 -55.76
C GLY A 497 -10.77 31.77 -56.20
N SER A 498 -11.61 31.93 -57.22
CA SER A 498 -12.22 30.90 -58.07
C SER A 498 -11.20 30.01 -58.75
#